data_AF-A0A8H5XI06-F1
#
_entry.id   AF-A0A8H5XI06-F1
#
_cell.length_a   1.000
_cell.length_b   1.000
_cell.length_c   1.000
_cell.angle_alpha   90.00
_cell.angle_beta   90.00
_cell.angle_gamma   90.00
#
_symmetry.space_group_name_H-M   'P 1'
#
loop_
_entity.id
_entity.type
_entity.pdbx_description
1 polymer ?
#
loop_
_entity_poly.entity_id
_entity_poly.type
_entity_poly.pdbx_seq_one_letter_code
_entity_poly.pdbx_strand_id
1 'polypeptide(L)'
;MSRTNVLSTDEAIENLISTFNELNSNSIDELHDEPSPLEFMRYVARNTPFVIRGGASSWKACQDWNSAYLLSVMKGQNVNVAVTPYGNADMPTIPPGEESLVFAKPHYEDQPFEELLEYVARQGADPDFPPDTEVRYAQTPMHKDNYENIYVQIMGRKHFVLLPSLCHPCVNEQPLRPATYTRGENGMELKMDSNSEAVPFAIWDPDKPEQNATKFSHLARPLRVTLNPGDMLYLPAMWYHKVLQSCAEEDEGFVLAINYWY
;
A
#
# COMPACT_ATOMS: atom_id res chain seq x y z
N MET A 1 4.43 2.12 53.54
CA MET A 1 3.40 1.59 52.61
C MET A 1 3.88 1.90 51.20
N SER A 2 4.41 0.89 50.50
CA SER A 2 4.89 1.02 49.13
C SER A 2 3.69 1.23 48.22
N ARG A 3 3.54 2.42 47.63
CA ARG A 3 2.62 2.62 46.50
C ARG A 3 3.21 1.84 45.34
N THR A 4 2.56 0.74 44.94
CA THR A 4 2.79 0.12 43.64
C THR A 4 2.54 1.22 42.61
N ASN A 5 3.60 1.66 41.93
CA ASN A 5 3.51 2.66 40.87
C ASN A 5 2.89 1.97 39.66
N VAL A 6 1.56 1.90 39.61
CA VAL A 6 0.83 1.31 38.48
C VAL A 6 0.79 2.38 37.39
N LEU A 7 1.48 2.12 36.29
CA LEU A 7 1.38 2.96 35.08
C LEU A 7 -0.09 3.03 34.65
N SER A 8 -0.55 4.20 34.25
CA SER A 8 -1.80 4.31 33.49
C SER A 8 -1.70 3.53 32.19
N THR A 9 -2.84 3.16 31.60
CA THR A 9 -2.87 2.45 30.30
C THR A 9 -2.11 3.24 29.23
N ASP A 10 -2.24 4.56 29.24
CA ASP A 10 -1.56 5.43 28.28
C ASP A 10 -0.04 5.39 28.47
N GLU A 11 0.45 5.57 29.70
CA GLU A 11 1.88 5.48 30.00
C GLU A 11 2.45 4.09 29.67
N ALA A 12 1.67 3.02 29.87
CA ALA A 12 2.07 1.67 29.50
C ALA A 12 2.20 1.50 27.98
N ILE A 13 1.27 2.06 27.19
CA ILE A 13 1.35 2.06 25.72
C ILE A 13 2.55 2.87 25.24
N GLU A 14 2.75 4.08 25.78
CA GLU A 14 3.89 4.92 25.42
C GLU A 14 5.21 4.24 25.74
N ASN A 15 5.32 3.61 26.91
CA ASN A 15 6.51 2.88 27.32
C ASN A 15 6.76 1.66 26.43
N LEU A 16 5.71 0.92 26.05
CA LEU A 16 5.82 -0.23 25.16
C LEU A 16 6.33 0.17 23.77
N ILE A 17 5.74 1.20 23.16
CA ILE A 17 6.16 1.69 21.83
C ILE A 17 7.59 2.24 21.89
N SER A 18 7.91 3.03 22.91
CA SER A 18 9.24 3.63 23.07
C SER A 18 10.32 2.56 23.29
N THR A 19 10.06 1.59 24.16
CA THR A 19 10.98 0.47 24.42
C THR A 19 11.18 -0.38 23.16
N PHE A 20 10.11 -0.68 22.42
CA PHE A 20 10.23 -1.37 21.13
C PHE A 20 11.12 -0.60 20.16
N ASN A 21 10.89 0.71 20.04
CA ASN A 21 11.67 1.60 19.17
C ASN A 21 13.15 1.73 19.58
N GLU A 22 13.49 1.53 20.86
CA GLU A 22 14.87 1.54 21.36
C GLU A 22 15.58 0.20 21.15
N LEU A 23 14.84 -0.91 21.18
CA LEU A 23 15.39 -2.26 21.03
C LEU A 23 15.48 -2.73 19.57
N ASN A 24 14.73 -2.11 18.66
CA ASN A 24 14.66 -2.49 17.26
C ASN A 24 15.23 -1.41 16.34
N SER A 25 15.80 -1.84 15.21
CA SER A 25 16.28 -0.91 14.19
C SER A 25 15.12 -0.11 13.59
N ASN A 26 15.40 1.13 13.21
CA ASN A 26 14.50 1.97 12.41
C ASN A 26 14.83 1.90 10.90
N SER A 27 15.63 0.91 10.49
CA SER A 27 15.90 0.58 9.10
C SER A 27 15.41 -0.83 8.78
N ILE A 28 15.01 -1.05 7.53
CA ILE A 28 14.71 -2.39 7.04
C ILE A 28 16.03 -3.14 6.77
N ASP A 29 16.05 -4.45 7.04
CA ASP A 29 17.18 -5.29 6.67
C ASP A 29 17.23 -5.47 5.14
N GLU A 30 18.43 -5.33 4.57
CA GLU A 30 18.67 -5.57 3.15
C GLU A 30 19.59 -6.77 2.97
N LEU A 31 19.09 -7.78 2.26
CA LEU A 31 19.80 -8.98 1.90
C LEU A 31 20.25 -8.88 0.43
N HIS A 32 21.42 -9.44 0.13
CA HIS A 32 21.95 -9.50 -1.24
C HIS A 32 21.86 -10.89 -1.86
N ASP A 33 21.39 -11.86 -1.08
CA ASP A 33 21.16 -13.24 -1.48
C ASP A 33 19.85 -13.73 -0.84
N GLU A 34 19.23 -14.74 -1.45
CA GLU A 34 18.01 -15.35 -0.91
C GLU A 34 18.33 -16.04 0.44
N PRO A 35 17.58 -15.77 1.52
CA PRO A 35 17.79 -16.43 2.79
C PRO A 35 17.44 -17.92 2.69
N SER A 36 18.16 -18.77 3.40
CA SER A 36 17.72 -20.16 3.57
C SER A 36 16.35 -20.23 4.25
N PRO A 37 15.58 -21.33 4.10
CA PRO A 37 14.29 -21.47 4.76
C PRO A 37 14.35 -21.25 6.28
N LEU A 38 15.43 -21.66 6.94
CA LEU A 38 15.62 -21.45 8.38
C LEU A 38 15.83 -19.96 8.72
N GLU A 39 16.61 -19.23 7.91
CA GLU A 39 16.82 -17.80 8.08
C GLU A 39 15.53 -17.02 7.83
N PHE A 40 14.80 -17.36 6.76
CA PHE A 40 13.49 -16.80 6.49
C PHE A 40 12.52 -17.00 7.65
N MET A 41 12.43 -18.23 8.19
CA MET A 41 11.56 -18.52 9.34
C MET A 41 11.93 -17.73 10.60
N ARG A 42 13.18 -17.28 10.76
CA ARG A 42 13.56 -16.37 11.86
C ARG A 42 13.00 -14.96 11.65
N TYR A 43 12.88 -14.48 10.41
CA TYR A 43 12.19 -13.21 10.12
C TYR A 43 10.69 -13.33 10.36
N VAL A 44 10.07 -14.42 9.90
CA VAL A 44 8.65 -14.71 10.16
C VAL A 44 8.36 -14.76 11.67
N ALA A 45 9.16 -15.52 12.44
CA ALA A 45 8.97 -15.65 13.89
C ALA A 45 9.16 -14.32 14.65
N ARG A 46 9.99 -13.40 14.14
CA ARG A 46 10.17 -12.05 14.69
C ARG A 46 9.18 -11.03 14.12
N ASN A 47 8.35 -11.42 13.15
CA ASN A 47 7.44 -10.54 12.41
C ASN A 47 8.19 -9.28 11.91
N THR A 48 9.34 -9.47 11.27
CA THR A 48 10.21 -8.36 10.83
C THR A 48 10.36 -8.37 9.31
N PRO A 49 10.10 -7.25 8.61
CA PRO A 49 10.26 -7.16 7.16
C PRO A 49 11.74 -7.13 6.78
N PHE A 50 12.03 -7.57 5.56
CA PHE A 50 13.34 -7.41 4.93
C PHE A 50 13.18 -7.30 3.41
N VAL A 51 14.21 -6.76 2.75
CA VAL A 51 14.28 -6.70 1.28
C VAL A 51 15.43 -7.57 0.78
N ILE A 52 15.18 -8.32 -0.29
CA ILE A 52 16.23 -8.98 -1.08
C ILE A 52 16.51 -8.08 -2.29
N ARG A 53 17.67 -7.43 -2.30
CA ARG A 53 18.09 -6.56 -3.40
C ARG A 53 18.44 -7.39 -4.63
N GLY A 54 17.75 -7.15 -5.73
CA GLY A 54 17.93 -7.89 -6.99
C GLY A 54 17.57 -9.38 -6.92
N GLY A 55 16.82 -9.84 -5.91
CA GLY A 55 16.47 -11.26 -5.75
C GLY A 55 15.73 -11.85 -6.97
N ALA A 56 14.96 -11.04 -7.69
CA ALA A 56 14.23 -11.41 -8.89
C ALA A 56 14.94 -10.99 -10.19
N SER A 57 16.14 -10.41 -10.16
CA SER A 57 16.78 -9.86 -11.37
C SER A 57 17.07 -10.92 -12.45
N SER A 58 17.16 -12.19 -12.07
CA SER A 58 17.33 -13.31 -13.01
C SER A 58 16.02 -13.83 -13.60
N TRP A 59 14.86 -13.37 -13.12
CA TRP A 59 13.56 -13.80 -13.61
C TRP A 59 13.32 -13.28 -15.01
N LYS A 60 12.77 -14.12 -15.89
CA LYS A 60 12.33 -13.71 -17.23
C LYS A 60 11.37 -12.52 -17.18
N ALA A 61 10.53 -12.42 -16.14
CA ALA A 61 9.66 -11.27 -15.95
C ALA A 61 10.44 -9.95 -15.86
N CYS A 62 11.52 -9.89 -15.08
CA CYS A 62 12.36 -8.70 -14.95
C CYS A 62 13.25 -8.43 -16.17
N GLN A 63 13.42 -9.41 -17.06
CA GLN A 63 14.27 -9.29 -18.27
C GLN A 63 13.45 -8.97 -19.53
N ASP A 64 12.25 -9.55 -19.64
CA ASP A 64 11.51 -9.61 -20.91
C ASP A 64 10.17 -8.85 -20.88
N TRP A 65 9.56 -8.62 -19.71
CA TRP A 65 8.19 -8.07 -19.62
C TRP A 65 8.14 -6.55 -19.81
N ASN A 66 8.41 -6.12 -21.04
CA ASN A 66 8.11 -4.77 -21.52
C ASN A 66 6.71 -4.67 -22.13
N SER A 67 6.25 -3.45 -22.46
CA SER A 67 4.96 -3.18 -23.10
C SER A 67 4.75 -4.03 -24.35
N ALA A 68 5.76 -4.12 -25.22
CA ALA A 68 5.65 -4.92 -26.45
C ALA A 68 5.40 -6.41 -26.16
N TYR A 69 6.10 -6.98 -25.19
CA TYR A 69 5.88 -8.35 -24.72
C TYR A 69 4.48 -8.51 -24.13
N LEU A 70 4.07 -7.63 -23.21
CA LEU A 70 2.77 -7.70 -22.54
C LEU A 70 1.62 -7.58 -23.54
N LEU A 71 1.68 -6.63 -24.49
CA LEU A 71 0.71 -6.48 -25.57
C LEU A 71 0.63 -7.72 -26.45
N SER A 72 1.76 -8.40 -26.68
CA SER A 72 1.77 -9.62 -27.50
C SER A 72 1.09 -10.81 -26.79
N VAL A 73 1.33 -10.96 -25.49
CA VAL A 73 0.83 -12.10 -24.69
C VAL A 73 -0.62 -11.89 -24.26
N MET A 74 -1.00 -10.66 -23.93
CA MET A 74 -2.33 -10.29 -23.46
C MET A 74 -3.26 -9.82 -24.58
N LYS A 75 -2.86 -10.01 -25.84
CA LYS A 75 -3.64 -9.56 -27.00
C LYS A 75 -5.07 -10.10 -26.98
N GLY A 76 -6.05 -9.21 -27.11
CA GLY A 76 -7.48 -9.52 -27.11
C GLY A 76 -8.00 -10.04 -25.76
N GLN A 77 -7.24 -9.90 -24.68
CA GLN A 77 -7.72 -10.19 -23.33
C GLN A 77 -8.31 -8.93 -22.70
N ASN A 78 -9.39 -9.13 -21.94
CA ASN A 78 -9.92 -8.10 -21.05
C ASN A 78 -9.37 -8.31 -19.64
N VAL A 79 -9.16 -7.22 -18.93
CA VAL A 79 -8.78 -7.21 -17.52
C VAL A 79 -9.76 -6.39 -16.71
N ASN A 80 -9.97 -6.78 -15.46
CA ASN A 80 -10.84 -6.06 -14.55
C ASN A 80 -10.06 -4.88 -13.92
N VAL A 81 -10.53 -3.66 -14.15
CA VAL A 81 -9.80 -2.43 -13.81
C VAL A 81 -10.52 -1.68 -12.70
N ALA A 82 -9.78 -1.33 -11.66
CA ALA A 82 -10.22 -0.38 -10.65
C ALA A 82 -10.12 1.06 -11.19
N VAL A 83 -11.26 1.75 -11.24
CA VAL A 83 -11.39 3.11 -11.77
C VAL A 83 -11.87 4.04 -10.65
N THR A 84 -11.17 5.16 -10.48
CA THR A 84 -11.54 6.21 -9.52
C THR A 84 -11.39 7.58 -10.16
N PRO A 85 -12.13 8.60 -9.70
CA PRO A 85 -11.93 9.96 -10.20
C PRO A 85 -10.62 10.60 -9.74
N TYR A 86 -10.07 10.19 -8.58
CA TYR A 86 -8.95 10.91 -7.95
C TYR A 86 -7.80 10.00 -7.47
N GLY A 87 -7.76 8.73 -7.89
CA GLY A 87 -6.74 7.76 -7.45
C GLY A 87 -6.94 7.23 -6.03
N ASN A 88 -8.09 7.51 -5.43
CA ASN A 88 -8.43 7.22 -4.04
C ASN A 88 -9.16 5.87 -3.86
N ALA A 89 -8.68 4.83 -4.54
CA ALA A 89 -9.22 3.48 -4.38
C ALA A 89 -8.93 2.96 -2.96
N ASP A 90 -9.96 2.39 -2.32
CA ASP A 90 -9.91 1.82 -0.97
C ASP A 90 -9.36 2.81 0.08
N MET A 91 -9.73 4.09 -0.05
CA MET A 91 -9.21 5.19 0.76
C MET A 91 -10.29 5.88 1.61
N PRO A 92 -9.97 6.27 2.87
CA PRO A 92 -10.83 7.16 3.64
C PRO A 92 -11.07 8.46 2.86
N THR A 93 -12.33 8.69 2.51
CA THR A 93 -12.75 9.81 1.65
C THR A 93 -13.94 10.51 2.28
N ILE A 94 -14.00 11.85 2.19
CA ILE A 94 -15.19 12.61 2.56
C ILE A 94 -15.99 12.82 1.26
N PRO A 95 -17.19 12.22 1.12
CA PRO A 95 -18.01 12.44 -0.07
C PRO A 95 -18.42 13.92 -0.20
N PRO A 96 -18.63 14.44 -1.42
CA PRO A 96 -19.13 15.79 -1.62
C PRO A 96 -20.47 16.01 -0.89
N GLY A 97 -20.53 17.03 -0.03
CA GLY A 97 -21.73 17.36 0.75
C GLY A 97 -21.94 16.56 2.03
N GLU A 98 -21.03 15.65 2.36
CA GLU A 98 -21.02 14.89 3.62
C GLU A 98 -19.97 15.47 4.59
N GLU A 99 -20.17 15.24 5.90
CA GLU A 99 -19.23 15.69 6.95
C GLU A 99 -18.33 14.56 7.48
N SER A 100 -18.64 13.30 7.14
CA SER A 100 -17.98 12.12 7.71
C SER A 100 -17.18 11.33 6.69
N LEU A 101 -16.07 10.72 7.14
CA LEU A 101 -15.26 9.81 6.33
C LEU A 101 -16.04 8.53 6.02
N VAL A 102 -15.85 8.04 4.79
CA VAL A 102 -16.30 6.73 4.31
C VAL A 102 -15.12 5.96 3.75
N PHE A 103 -15.23 4.64 3.68
CA PHE A 103 -14.27 3.79 2.98
C PHE A 103 -14.68 3.72 1.50
N ALA A 104 -14.01 4.50 0.65
CA ALA A 104 -14.34 4.61 -0.77
C ALA A 104 -13.69 3.49 -1.59
N LYS A 105 -14.49 2.55 -2.06
CA LYS A 105 -14.08 1.47 -2.97
C LYS A 105 -14.13 1.95 -4.42
N PRO A 106 -13.22 1.46 -5.28
CA PRO A 106 -13.22 1.83 -6.69
C PRO A 106 -14.44 1.27 -7.44
N HIS A 107 -14.71 1.81 -8.62
CA HIS A 107 -15.57 1.15 -9.60
C HIS A 107 -14.74 0.10 -10.34
N TYR A 108 -15.30 -1.08 -10.55
CA TYR A 108 -14.65 -2.12 -11.34
C TYR A 108 -15.36 -2.27 -12.68
N GLU A 109 -14.58 -2.26 -13.76
CA GLU A 109 -15.06 -2.52 -15.11
C GLU A 109 -14.03 -3.29 -15.94
N ASP A 110 -14.53 -4.10 -16.88
CA ASP A 110 -13.65 -4.86 -17.78
C ASP A 110 -13.22 -3.98 -18.94
N GLN A 111 -11.91 -3.85 -19.15
CA GLN A 111 -11.32 -3.08 -20.25
C GLN A 111 -10.39 -3.97 -21.09
N PRO A 112 -10.27 -3.73 -22.42
CA PRO A 112 -9.22 -4.34 -23.22
C PRO A 112 -7.85 -4.01 -22.64
N PHE A 113 -6.99 -5.02 -22.50
CA PHE A 113 -5.67 -4.82 -21.91
C PHE A 113 -4.81 -3.84 -22.70
N GLU A 114 -4.92 -3.84 -24.04
CA GLU A 114 -4.15 -2.93 -24.88
C GLU A 114 -4.48 -1.46 -24.58
N GLU A 115 -5.77 -1.14 -24.47
CA GLU A 115 -6.24 0.22 -24.16
C GLU A 115 -5.84 0.64 -22.74
N LEU A 116 -5.91 -0.27 -21.77
CA LEU A 116 -5.49 0.00 -20.40
C LEU A 116 -3.99 0.33 -20.33
N LEU A 117 -3.15 -0.50 -20.96
CA LEU A 117 -1.71 -0.34 -20.88
C LEU A 117 -1.27 0.98 -21.51
N GLU A 118 -1.82 1.33 -22.68
CA GLU A 118 -1.58 2.64 -23.32
C GLU A 118 -2.04 3.80 -22.42
N TYR A 119 -3.21 3.66 -21.78
CA TYR A 119 -3.74 4.67 -20.88
C TYR A 119 -2.84 4.90 -19.66
N VAL A 120 -2.47 3.83 -18.95
CA VAL A 120 -1.64 3.90 -17.73
C VAL A 120 -0.23 4.40 -18.06
N ALA A 121 0.36 3.94 -19.17
CA ALA A 121 1.67 4.40 -19.62
C ALA A 121 1.68 5.91 -19.87
N ARG A 122 0.65 6.44 -20.55
CA ARG A 122 0.51 7.89 -20.73
C ARG A 122 0.24 8.62 -19.41
N GLN A 123 -0.64 8.08 -18.57
CA GLN A 123 -0.97 8.67 -17.28
C GLN A 123 0.26 8.78 -16.35
N GLY A 124 1.20 7.84 -16.42
CA GLY A 124 2.41 7.85 -15.60
C GLY A 124 3.59 8.62 -16.19
N ALA A 125 3.62 8.85 -17.51
CA ALA A 125 4.75 9.50 -18.20
C ALA A 125 4.49 10.95 -18.64
N ASP A 126 3.24 11.32 -18.94
CA ASP A 126 2.89 12.62 -19.52
C ASP A 126 2.65 13.66 -18.40
N PRO A 127 3.52 14.68 -18.23
CA PRO A 127 3.33 15.73 -17.23
C PRO A 127 2.09 16.59 -17.50
N ASP A 128 1.64 16.64 -18.76
CA ASP A 128 0.47 17.39 -19.21
C ASP A 128 -0.79 16.49 -19.28
N PHE A 129 -0.74 15.29 -18.71
CA PHE A 129 -1.90 14.40 -18.63
C PHE A 129 -3.06 15.12 -17.92
N PRO A 130 -4.27 15.15 -18.49
CA PRO A 130 -5.33 15.99 -17.96
C PRO A 130 -5.69 15.61 -16.51
N PRO A 131 -5.66 16.56 -15.55
CA PRO A 131 -5.80 16.27 -14.12
C PRO A 131 -7.21 15.81 -13.72
N ASP A 132 -8.22 16.16 -14.51
CA ASP A 132 -9.63 15.83 -14.25
C ASP A 132 -10.06 14.52 -14.93
N THR A 133 -9.12 13.61 -15.19
CA THR A 133 -9.40 12.31 -15.80
C THR A 133 -9.30 11.17 -14.79
N GLU A 134 -9.96 10.06 -15.12
CA GLU A 134 -10.01 8.89 -14.26
C GLU A 134 -8.63 8.31 -13.97
N VAL A 135 -8.38 7.91 -12.72
CA VAL A 135 -7.17 7.19 -12.35
C VAL A 135 -7.45 5.70 -12.46
N ARG A 136 -6.62 5.00 -13.25
CA ARG A 136 -6.72 3.56 -13.55
C ARG A 136 -5.58 2.74 -12.95
N TYR A 137 -5.12 3.20 -11.79
CA TYR A 137 -4.23 2.46 -10.91
C TYR A 137 -4.59 2.78 -9.46
N ALA A 138 -4.31 1.85 -8.56
CA ALA A 138 -4.57 2.05 -7.14
C ALA A 138 -3.33 2.64 -6.44
N GLN A 139 -3.53 3.73 -5.70
CA GLN A 139 -2.67 4.06 -4.58
C GLN A 139 -3.19 3.32 -3.35
N THR A 140 -2.29 2.69 -2.59
CA THR A 140 -2.70 1.90 -1.44
C THR A 140 -2.46 2.72 -0.17
N PRO A 141 -3.52 3.18 0.52
CA PRO A 141 -3.37 3.94 1.76
C PRO A 141 -2.89 3.05 2.91
N MET A 142 -2.66 3.67 4.07
CA MET A 142 -2.22 2.93 5.25
C MET A 142 -3.27 1.88 5.66
N HIS A 143 -2.91 0.60 5.63
CA HIS A 143 -3.76 -0.53 6.01
C HIS A 143 -2.88 -1.72 6.41
N LYS A 144 -3.48 -2.84 6.80
CA LYS A 144 -2.77 -4.08 7.15
C LYS A 144 -3.53 -5.30 6.63
N ASP A 145 -2.79 -6.34 6.29
CA ASP A 145 -3.32 -7.65 5.88
C ASP A 145 -3.00 -8.72 6.93
N ASN A 146 -3.76 -9.82 6.90
CA ASN A 146 -3.53 -10.99 7.75
C ASN A 146 -2.68 -12.08 7.06
N TYR A 147 -1.96 -11.73 5.98
CA TYR A 147 -1.16 -12.66 5.17
C TYR A 147 0.33 -12.34 5.23
N GLU A 148 1.16 -13.37 5.09
CA GLU A 148 2.58 -13.19 4.81
C GLU A 148 2.74 -12.86 3.33
N ASN A 149 3.25 -11.67 3.01
CA ASN A 149 3.29 -11.17 1.64
C ASN A 149 4.73 -11.10 1.11
N ILE A 150 5.00 -11.79 0.00
CA ILE A 150 6.24 -11.64 -0.77
C ILE A 150 5.94 -10.77 -1.98
N TYR A 151 6.38 -9.52 -1.93
CA TYR A 151 6.17 -8.53 -2.97
C TYR A 151 7.40 -8.45 -3.88
N VAL A 152 7.23 -8.57 -5.19
CA VAL A 152 8.31 -8.60 -6.18
C VAL A 152 8.11 -7.48 -7.19
N GLN A 153 9.09 -6.59 -7.29
CA GLN A 153 9.05 -5.45 -8.20
C GLN A 153 9.62 -5.83 -9.57
N ILE A 154 8.83 -5.67 -10.63
CA ILE A 154 9.20 -6.07 -11.99
C ILE A 154 9.60 -4.87 -12.85
N MET A 155 8.79 -3.81 -12.86
CA MET A 155 9.03 -2.60 -13.66
C MET A 155 8.57 -1.34 -12.93
N GLY A 156 9.31 -0.23 -13.07
CA GLY A 156 9.09 0.98 -12.28
C GLY A 156 9.46 0.76 -10.80
N ARG A 157 8.96 1.62 -9.91
CA ARG A 157 9.29 1.59 -8.49
C ARG A 157 8.04 1.59 -7.61
N LYS A 158 8.14 0.89 -6.48
CA LYS A 158 7.16 0.94 -5.38
C LYS A 158 7.82 1.53 -4.14
N HIS A 159 7.14 2.47 -3.50
CA HIS A 159 7.58 3.13 -2.29
C HIS A 159 6.66 2.75 -1.14
N PHE A 160 7.18 1.96 -0.21
CA PHE A 160 6.46 1.52 0.96
C PHE A 160 6.79 2.41 2.16
N VAL A 161 5.75 2.76 2.91
CA VAL A 161 5.86 3.25 4.28
C VAL A 161 5.29 2.17 5.18
N LEU A 162 6.11 1.60 6.06
CA LEU A 162 5.76 0.48 6.91
C LEU A 162 5.75 0.88 8.37
N LEU A 163 4.79 0.36 9.12
CA LEU A 163 4.69 0.50 10.57
C LEU A 163 4.44 -0.90 11.17
N PRO A 164 5.15 -1.28 12.25
CA PRO A 164 4.90 -2.55 12.91
C PRO A 164 3.47 -2.60 13.46
N SER A 165 2.93 -3.81 13.64
CA SER A 165 1.60 -4.02 14.24
C SER A 165 1.43 -3.32 15.60
N LEU A 166 2.53 -3.15 16.35
CA LEU A 166 2.56 -2.40 17.61
C LEU A 166 2.09 -0.94 17.47
N CYS A 167 2.21 -0.34 16.28
CA CYS A 167 1.77 1.02 16.00
C CYS A 167 0.24 1.16 15.81
N HIS A 168 -0.57 0.13 16.09
CA HIS A 168 -2.04 0.25 16.08
C HIS A 168 -2.56 1.49 16.84
N PRO A 169 -2.06 1.86 18.04
CA PRO A 169 -2.50 3.07 18.74
C PRO A 169 -2.14 4.38 18.01
N CYS A 170 -1.17 4.35 17.09
CA CYS A 170 -0.68 5.51 16.33
C CYS A 170 -1.52 5.80 15.08
N VAL A 171 -2.13 4.79 14.46
CA VAL A 171 -2.73 4.90 13.11
C VAL A 171 -4.19 5.37 13.09
N ASN A 172 -4.77 5.60 14.27
CA ASN A 172 -6.15 6.03 14.44
C ASN A 172 -7.13 5.15 13.66
N GLU A 173 -7.14 3.84 13.91
CA GLU A 173 -8.08 2.93 13.23
C GLU A 173 -9.52 3.24 13.64
N GLN A 174 -10.40 3.51 12.67
CA GLN A 174 -11.81 3.86 12.88
C GLN A 174 -12.72 2.99 12.01
N PRO A 175 -13.93 2.64 12.47
CA PRO A 175 -14.90 1.95 11.64
C PRO A 175 -15.48 2.92 10.59
N LEU A 176 -15.18 2.68 9.32
CA LEU A 176 -15.67 3.47 8.20
C LEU A 176 -16.78 2.74 7.46
N ARG A 177 -17.89 3.44 7.19
CA ARG A 177 -18.96 2.90 6.34
C ARG A 177 -18.45 2.79 4.90
N PRO A 178 -18.65 1.67 4.22
CA PRO A 178 -18.18 1.52 2.85
C PRO A 178 -19.11 2.23 1.86
N ALA A 179 -18.51 2.76 0.81
CA ALA A 179 -19.17 3.36 -0.33
C ALA A 179 -18.41 2.96 -1.60
N THR A 180 -19.11 2.77 -2.71
CA THR A 180 -18.52 2.33 -3.98
C THR A 180 -18.70 3.40 -5.05
N TYR A 181 -17.64 3.72 -5.79
CA TYR A 181 -17.78 4.55 -6.97
C TYR A 181 -18.63 3.85 -8.04
N THR A 182 -19.54 4.60 -8.65
CA THR A 182 -20.41 4.12 -9.73
C THR A 182 -20.38 5.10 -10.89
N ARG A 183 -20.40 4.56 -12.11
CA ARG A 183 -20.45 5.34 -13.34
C ARG A 183 -21.86 5.93 -13.56
N GLY A 184 -21.96 7.25 -13.61
CA GLY A 184 -23.18 8.01 -13.91
C GLY A 184 -23.09 8.75 -15.24
N GLU A 185 -24.10 9.57 -15.57
CA GLU A 185 -24.15 10.34 -16.83
C GLU A 185 -23.08 11.45 -16.89
N ASN A 186 -22.73 12.03 -15.73
CA ASN A 186 -21.81 13.17 -15.62
C ASN A 186 -20.45 12.79 -14.99
N GLY A 187 -20.11 11.50 -14.97
CA GLY A 187 -18.88 11.00 -14.37
C GLY A 187 -19.12 10.04 -13.20
N MET A 188 -18.14 9.93 -12.31
CA MET A 188 -18.09 8.93 -11.24
C MET A 188 -18.65 9.50 -9.94
N GLU A 189 -19.62 8.80 -9.36
CA GLU A 189 -20.28 9.20 -8.10
C GLU A 189 -20.10 8.13 -7.03
N LEU A 190 -19.75 8.56 -5.82
CA LEU A 190 -19.58 7.67 -4.67
C LEU A 190 -20.95 7.38 -4.04
N LYS A 191 -21.36 6.12 -4.02
CA LYS A 191 -22.65 5.68 -3.45
C LYS A 191 -22.43 4.82 -2.23
N MET A 192 -23.16 5.11 -1.15
CA MET A 192 -23.12 4.30 0.07
C MET A 192 -23.59 2.87 -0.21
N ASP A 193 -22.86 1.89 0.30
CA ASP A 193 -23.26 0.50 0.15
C ASP A 193 -24.43 0.19 1.10
N SER A 194 -25.45 -0.48 0.58
CA SER A 194 -26.58 -0.92 1.41
C SER A 194 -26.18 -2.14 2.24
N ASN A 195 -26.64 -2.20 3.50
CA ASN A 195 -26.46 -3.32 4.42
C ASN A 195 -25.01 -3.81 4.62
N SER A 196 -24.03 -2.91 4.48
CA SER A 196 -22.62 -3.26 4.67
C SER A 196 -22.13 -2.89 6.06
N GLU A 197 -21.33 -3.77 6.66
CA GLU A 197 -20.69 -3.50 7.95
C GLU A 197 -19.58 -2.46 7.79
N ALA A 198 -19.33 -1.69 8.85
CA ALA A 198 -18.24 -0.73 8.85
C ALA A 198 -16.90 -1.46 8.87
N VAL A 199 -15.96 -0.98 8.05
CA VAL A 199 -14.62 -1.55 7.90
C VAL A 199 -13.67 -0.79 8.81
N PRO A 200 -12.95 -1.44 9.73
CA PRO A 200 -11.93 -0.77 10.52
C PRO A 200 -10.76 -0.36 9.61
N PHE A 201 -10.44 0.93 9.58
CA PHE A 201 -9.45 1.47 8.66
C PHE A 201 -8.58 2.54 9.33
N ALA A 202 -7.27 2.52 9.04
CA ALA A 202 -6.34 3.52 9.54
C ALA A 202 -6.56 4.86 8.82
N ILE A 203 -6.90 5.90 9.57
CA ILE A 203 -7.16 7.24 9.00
C ILE A 203 -6.00 8.23 9.23
N TRP A 204 -4.98 7.85 10.00
CA TRP A 204 -3.76 8.65 10.17
C TRP A 204 -2.68 8.24 9.14
N ASP A 205 -2.02 9.24 8.56
CA ASP A 205 -0.92 9.07 7.61
C ASP A 205 0.36 9.72 8.18
N PRO A 206 1.47 8.98 8.35
CA PRO A 206 2.73 9.56 8.81
C PRO A 206 3.31 10.64 7.89
N ASP A 207 2.90 10.69 6.61
CA ASP A 207 3.27 11.78 5.69
C ASP A 207 2.46 13.07 5.91
N LYS A 208 1.38 12.99 6.70
CA LYS A 208 0.54 14.13 7.12
C LYS A 208 0.35 14.08 8.64
N PRO A 209 1.43 14.23 9.43
CA PRO A 209 1.47 13.83 10.83
C PRO A 209 0.43 14.52 11.74
N GLU A 210 -0.02 15.72 11.38
CA GLU A 210 -1.03 16.49 12.12
C GLU A 210 -2.48 16.08 11.82
N GLN A 211 -2.73 15.43 10.69
CA GLN A 211 -4.09 15.06 10.25
C GLN A 211 -4.48 13.72 10.83
N ASN A 212 -5.60 13.67 11.57
CA ASN A 212 -6.13 12.47 12.23
C ASN A 212 -5.15 11.84 13.24
N ALA A 213 -4.22 12.62 13.81
CA ALA A 213 -3.28 12.12 14.80
C ALA A 213 -3.97 11.64 16.07
N THR A 214 -3.42 10.59 16.67
CA THR A 214 -3.69 10.22 18.06
C THR A 214 -2.61 10.83 18.95
N LYS A 215 -2.83 10.78 20.26
CA LYS A 215 -1.79 11.15 21.23
C LYS A 215 -0.51 10.30 21.11
N PHE A 216 -0.57 9.12 20.49
CA PHE A 216 0.57 8.22 20.32
C PHE A 216 1.24 8.32 18.95
N SER A 217 0.65 9.03 17.98
CA SER A 217 1.16 9.10 16.60
C SER A 217 2.60 9.61 16.52
N HIS A 218 2.99 10.53 17.40
CA HIS A 218 4.35 11.07 17.49
C HIS A 218 5.42 10.04 17.89
N LEU A 219 5.01 8.88 18.44
CA LEU A 219 5.91 7.78 18.79
C LEU A 219 6.16 6.83 17.63
N ALA A 220 5.40 6.92 16.54
CA ALA A 220 5.58 6.06 15.38
C ALA A 220 6.93 6.36 14.70
N ARG A 221 7.65 5.29 14.32
CA ARG A 221 8.89 5.37 13.53
C ARG A 221 8.69 4.61 12.22
N PRO A 222 8.19 5.27 11.16
CA PRO A 222 7.92 4.60 9.89
C PRO A 222 9.21 4.10 9.23
N LEU A 223 9.24 2.84 8.82
CA LEU A 223 10.26 2.34 7.89
C LEU A 223 9.87 2.76 6.48
N ARG A 224 10.84 3.24 5.69
CA ARG A 224 10.61 3.64 4.31
C ARG A 224 11.50 2.81 3.40
N VAL A 225 10.89 2.17 2.42
CA VAL A 225 11.63 1.33 1.47
C VAL A 225 11.13 1.54 0.05
N THR A 226 12.08 1.74 -0.85
CA THR A 226 11.83 1.75 -2.29
C THR A 226 12.29 0.42 -2.86
N LEU A 227 11.39 -0.27 -3.58
CA LEU A 227 11.72 -1.43 -4.39
C LEU A 227 12.02 -0.97 -5.81
N ASN A 228 13.19 -1.34 -6.32
CA ASN A 228 13.57 -1.18 -7.71
C ASN A 228 13.27 -2.47 -8.50
N PRO A 229 13.26 -2.42 -9.84
CA PRO A 229 13.13 -3.64 -10.65
C PRO A 229 14.10 -4.74 -10.21
N GLY A 230 13.55 -5.92 -9.91
CA GLY A 230 14.29 -7.07 -9.38
C GLY A 230 14.31 -7.20 -7.86
N ASP A 231 13.93 -6.18 -7.09
CA ASP A 231 13.87 -6.28 -5.63
C ASP A 231 12.66 -7.11 -5.16
N MET A 232 12.84 -7.83 -4.06
CA MET A 232 11.76 -8.53 -3.35
C MET A 232 11.62 -8.01 -1.92
N LEU A 233 10.40 -7.76 -1.45
CA LEU A 233 10.08 -7.41 -0.08
C LEU A 233 9.33 -8.56 0.57
N TYR A 234 9.83 -9.05 1.70
CA TYR A 234 9.00 -9.76 2.65
C TYR A 234 8.30 -8.75 3.55
N LEU A 235 6.98 -8.69 3.42
CA LEU A 235 6.08 -7.89 4.24
C LEU A 235 5.32 -8.83 5.19
N PRO A 236 5.63 -8.82 6.49
CA PRO A 236 5.02 -9.74 7.42
C PRO A 236 3.53 -9.45 7.63
N ALA A 237 2.78 -10.48 8.01
CA ALA A 237 1.39 -10.32 8.40
C ALA A 237 1.22 -9.25 9.49
N MET A 238 0.10 -8.53 9.43
CA MET A 238 -0.33 -7.47 10.34
C MET A 238 0.52 -6.20 10.35
N TRP A 239 1.52 -6.08 9.48
CA TRP A 239 2.23 -4.81 9.29
C TRP A 239 1.35 -3.80 8.60
N TYR A 240 1.28 -2.61 9.18
CA TYR A 240 0.67 -1.47 8.53
C TYR A 240 1.57 -1.01 7.40
N HIS A 241 0.99 -0.79 6.23
CA HIS A 241 1.72 -0.36 5.06
C HIS A 241 0.90 0.56 4.17
N LYS A 242 1.59 1.57 3.61
CA LYS A 242 1.11 2.47 2.57
C LYS A 242 2.03 2.31 1.37
N VAL A 243 1.47 2.29 0.16
CA VAL A 243 2.22 2.04 -1.07
C VAL A 243 1.97 3.14 -2.08
N LEU A 244 3.05 3.81 -2.47
CA LEU A 244 3.10 4.72 -3.60
C LEU A 244 3.90 4.08 -4.73
N GLN A 245 3.83 4.67 -5.91
CA GLN A 245 4.55 4.16 -7.08
C GLN A 245 5.06 5.29 -7.96
N SER A 246 6.15 5.05 -8.66
CA SER A 246 6.73 6.00 -9.61
C SER A 246 7.42 5.29 -10.77
N CYS A 247 7.56 6.02 -11.86
CA CYS A 247 8.36 5.65 -13.03
C CYS A 247 9.52 6.66 -13.18
N ALA A 248 10.67 6.19 -13.63
CA ALA A 248 11.75 7.02 -14.14
C ALA A 248 11.38 7.61 -15.51
N GLU A 249 12.12 8.62 -15.98
CA GLU A 249 11.95 9.14 -17.35
C GLU A 249 12.30 8.09 -18.42
N GLU A 250 13.21 7.17 -18.08
CA GLU A 250 13.61 6.06 -18.94
C GLU A 250 12.66 4.84 -18.89
N ASP A 251 11.69 4.82 -17.98
CA ASP A 251 10.70 3.74 -17.87
C ASP A 251 9.59 3.91 -18.92
N GLU A 252 8.81 2.85 -19.17
CA GLU A 252 7.72 2.85 -20.15
C GLU A 252 6.42 3.52 -19.64
N GLY A 253 6.51 4.31 -18.57
CA GLY A 253 5.37 5.06 -18.01
C GLY A 253 4.41 4.25 -17.15
N PHE A 254 4.65 2.96 -16.89
CA PHE A 254 3.82 2.14 -16.00
C PHE A 254 4.65 1.32 -15.01
N VAL A 255 4.00 0.91 -13.91
CA VAL A 255 4.60 0.09 -12.84
C VAL A 255 4.00 -1.31 -12.87
N LEU A 256 4.86 -2.33 -12.74
CA LEU A 256 4.46 -3.73 -12.69
C LEU A 256 5.10 -4.44 -11.50
N ALA A 257 4.28 -5.18 -10.77
CA ALA A 257 4.71 -5.98 -9.63
C ALA A 257 3.91 -7.29 -9.54
N ILE A 258 4.46 -8.24 -8.81
CA ILE A 258 3.82 -9.53 -8.49
C ILE A 258 3.89 -9.73 -6.98
N ASN A 259 2.84 -10.25 -6.37
CA ASN A 259 2.81 -10.57 -4.95
C ASN A 259 2.30 -11.99 -4.70
N TYR A 260 2.87 -12.66 -3.70
CA TYR A 260 2.47 -13.98 -3.23
C TYR A 260 2.00 -13.88 -1.78
N TRP A 261 0.76 -14.32 -1.52
CA TRP A 261 0.13 -14.24 -0.20
C TRP A 261 -0.01 -15.64 0.39
N TYR A 262 0.53 -15.84 1.60
CA TYR A 262 0.54 -17.10 2.34
C TYR A 262 -0.28 -17.00 3.64
#